data_AF-A0A0R2PFV1-F1
#
_entry.id   AF-A0A0R2PFV1-F1
#
_cell.length_a   1.000
_cell.length_b   1.000
_cell.length_c   1.000
_cell.angle_alpha   90.00
_cell.angle_beta   90.00
_cell.angle_gamma   90.00
#
_symmetry.space_group_name_H-M   'P 1'
#
loop_
_entity.id
_entity.type
_entity.pdbx_description
1 polymer ?
#
loop_
_entity_poly.entity_id
_entity_poly.type
_entity_poly.pdbx_seq_one_letter_code
_entity_poly.pdbx_strand_id
1 'polypeptide(L)'
;MAGNSSRKGAIRQSKKGPSAGTGGNNKRRLEGKGPTPKAEDRPYHAAAKRKKAAEKKEVRSPRMPKGDRPRGEIVAGRNAVLEALRESVPATELLVARSIDVDDRVAESLKLALHLGLPIREAHRAEVEGISPNSQGIILAIKPFQYSSFEEIMERAKHPSLIVALDGVTDPRNLGAIIRSAAAFGAAGVIMTERRAATMTASAWKSSAGAAARLPIAQVTNLARTIDAAKKAGMFVVGLDGESDEMISEMKVATEPLMVIVGSEGKGLARLTKEKCDLVISIPISAST
;
A
#
# COMPACT_ATOMS: atom_id res chain seq x y z
N MET A 1 -70.02 -64.30 -32.83
CA MET A 1 -69.72 -65.01 -34.10
C MET A 1 -68.65 -64.25 -34.84
N ALA A 2 -67.72 -65.00 -35.46
CA ALA A 2 -66.81 -64.65 -36.57
C ALA A 2 -65.90 -63.41 -36.37
N GLY A 3 -64.57 -63.50 -36.33
CA GLY A 3 -63.70 -64.40 -37.08
C GLY A 3 -63.56 -63.91 -38.52
N ASN A 4 -62.49 -63.17 -38.83
CA ASN A 4 -61.74 -63.39 -40.07
C ASN A 4 -60.39 -62.64 -40.07
N SER A 5 -59.32 -63.35 -39.68
CA SER A 5 -57.95 -62.95 -39.96
C SER A 5 -57.52 -63.56 -41.30
N SER A 6 -57.40 -62.76 -42.35
CA SER A 6 -56.76 -63.17 -43.59
C SER A 6 -55.33 -62.61 -43.67
N ARG A 7 -54.38 -63.52 -43.87
CA ARG A 7 -52.93 -63.29 -43.91
C ARG A 7 -52.55 -62.36 -45.07
N LYS A 8 -51.77 -61.31 -44.82
CA LYS A 8 -51.07 -60.55 -45.86
C LYS A 8 -49.67 -61.15 -46.08
N GLY A 9 -49.38 -61.42 -47.35
CA GLY A 9 -48.21 -62.15 -47.83
C GLY A 9 -46.86 -61.46 -47.59
N ALA A 10 -45.82 -62.29 -47.67
CA ALA A 10 -44.44 -61.96 -47.37
C ALA A 10 -43.84 -60.89 -48.30
N ILE A 11 -43.22 -59.88 -47.71
CA ILE A 11 -42.40 -58.87 -48.40
C ILE A 11 -40.98 -59.44 -48.56
N ARG A 12 -40.56 -59.70 -49.80
CA ARG A 12 -39.18 -60.11 -50.12
C ARG A 12 -38.24 -58.92 -49.96
N GLN A 13 -37.36 -58.95 -48.96
CA GLN A 13 -36.23 -58.01 -48.85
C GLN A 13 -35.10 -58.45 -49.80
N SER A 14 -34.66 -57.56 -50.68
CA SER A 14 -33.46 -57.75 -51.51
C SER A 14 -32.20 -57.61 -50.65
N LYS A 15 -31.37 -58.65 -50.63
CA LYS A 15 -30.05 -58.64 -49.95
C LYS A 15 -29.10 -57.70 -50.69
N LYS A 16 -28.60 -56.66 -50.01
CA LYS A 16 -27.40 -55.92 -50.46
C LYS A 16 -26.21 -56.90 -50.50
N GLY A 17 -25.56 -57.00 -51.66
CA GLY A 17 -24.32 -57.78 -51.81
C GLY A 17 -23.17 -57.23 -50.95
N PRO A 18 -22.06 -57.98 -50.81
CA PRO A 18 -20.96 -57.63 -49.91
C PRO A 18 -20.30 -56.30 -50.32
N SER A 19 -20.07 -55.43 -49.34
CA SER A 19 -19.33 -54.17 -49.54
C SER A 19 -17.86 -54.47 -49.87
N ALA A 20 -17.36 -53.90 -50.96
CA ALA A 20 -15.95 -53.96 -51.32
C ALA A 20 -15.06 -53.56 -50.12
N GLY A 21 -14.04 -54.39 -49.83
CA GLY A 21 -13.17 -54.23 -48.67
C GLY A 21 -12.38 -52.92 -48.69
N THR A 22 -12.10 -52.38 -47.50
CA THR A 22 -11.42 -51.10 -47.24
C THR A 22 -9.92 -51.07 -47.58
N GLY A 23 -9.46 -51.94 -48.48
CA GLY A 23 -8.05 -52.28 -48.73
C GLY A 23 -7.12 -51.17 -49.21
N GLY A 24 -7.62 -49.95 -49.42
CA GLY A 24 -6.81 -48.78 -49.83
C GLY A 24 -6.90 -47.55 -48.92
N ASN A 25 -7.85 -47.51 -47.98
CA ASN A 25 -8.22 -46.25 -47.31
C ASN A 25 -7.32 -45.86 -46.11
N ASN A 26 -6.27 -46.63 -45.82
CA ASN A 26 -5.41 -46.42 -44.65
C ASN A 26 -3.90 -46.59 -44.93
N LYS A 27 -3.40 -46.22 -46.13
CA LYS A 27 -1.96 -46.26 -46.43
C LYS A 27 -1.09 -45.50 -45.40
N ARG A 28 -1.58 -44.39 -44.86
CA ARG A 28 -0.91 -43.62 -43.77
C ARG A 28 -0.76 -44.38 -42.44
N ARG A 29 -1.56 -45.43 -42.18
CA ARG A 29 -1.38 -46.29 -40.99
C ARG A 29 -0.30 -47.37 -41.20
N LEU A 30 0.08 -47.63 -42.46
CA LEU A 30 1.12 -48.59 -42.83
C LEU A 30 2.51 -47.93 -42.95
N GLU A 31 2.59 -46.60 -42.97
CA GLU A 31 3.84 -45.88 -42.87
C GLU A 31 4.43 -46.05 -41.45
N GLY A 32 5.64 -46.59 -41.38
CA GLY A 32 6.36 -46.76 -40.12
C GLY A 32 6.54 -45.41 -39.42
N LYS A 33 6.05 -45.30 -38.17
CA LYS A 33 6.30 -44.12 -37.36
C LYS A 33 7.82 -43.97 -37.19
N GLY A 34 8.36 -42.83 -37.60
CA GLY A 34 9.79 -42.54 -37.57
C GLY A 34 10.44 -42.74 -36.19
N PRO A 35 11.78 -42.60 -36.11
CA PRO A 35 12.54 -42.88 -34.90
C PRO A 35 11.96 -42.15 -33.68
N THR A 36 11.77 -42.88 -32.59
CA THR A 36 11.13 -42.32 -31.40
C THR A 36 11.99 -41.17 -30.84
N PRO A 37 11.44 -39.96 -30.62
CA PRO A 37 12.20 -38.79 -30.18
C PRO A 37 13.03 -39.04 -28.92
N LYS A 38 14.07 -38.25 -28.64
CA LYS A 38 14.84 -38.39 -27.39
C LYS A 38 13.94 -38.20 -26.17
N ALA A 39 14.28 -38.85 -25.06
CA ALA A 39 13.46 -38.90 -23.85
C ALA A 39 13.09 -37.52 -23.28
N GLU A 40 13.91 -36.50 -23.52
CA GLU A 40 13.72 -35.11 -23.10
C GLU A 40 12.70 -34.35 -23.94
N ASP A 41 12.49 -34.76 -25.20
CA ASP A 41 11.62 -34.05 -26.15
C ASP A 41 10.20 -34.64 -26.17
N ARG A 42 9.96 -35.68 -25.36
CA ARG A 42 8.67 -36.37 -25.24
C ARG A 42 7.80 -35.70 -24.15
N PRO A 43 6.70 -35.01 -24.48
CA PRO A 43 5.93 -34.21 -23.52
C PRO A 43 5.42 -34.96 -22.27
N TYR A 44 5.16 -36.26 -22.41
CA TYR A 44 4.64 -37.12 -21.34
C TYR A 44 5.73 -37.89 -20.59
N HIS A 45 6.98 -37.80 -21.01
CA HIS A 45 8.09 -38.53 -20.42
C HIS A 45 8.66 -37.79 -19.20
N ALA A 46 9.12 -38.54 -18.19
CA ALA A 46 9.62 -37.97 -16.94
C ALA A 46 10.83 -37.04 -17.16
N ALA A 47 11.69 -37.34 -18.14
CA ALA A 47 12.85 -36.51 -18.47
C ALA A 47 12.44 -35.14 -19.05
N ALA A 48 11.43 -35.07 -19.92
CA ALA A 48 10.89 -33.80 -20.41
C ALA A 48 10.26 -32.95 -19.30
N LYS A 49 9.55 -33.60 -18.37
CA LYS A 49 9.01 -32.92 -17.17
C LYS A 49 10.12 -32.38 -16.28
N ARG A 50 11.22 -33.12 -16.10
CA ARG A 50 12.40 -32.68 -15.33
C ARG A 50 13.12 -31.51 -16.00
N LYS A 51 13.31 -31.56 -17.32
CA LYS A 51 13.94 -30.47 -18.10
C LYS A 51 13.11 -29.19 -18.03
N LYS A 52 11.79 -29.27 -18.28
CA LYS A 52 10.89 -28.11 -18.10
C LYS A 52 10.87 -27.58 -16.67
N ALA A 53 10.99 -28.44 -15.66
CA ALA A 53 11.06 -28.01 -14.26
C ALA A 53 12.40 -27.34 -13.92
N ALA A 54 13.50 -27.77 -14.54
CA ALA A 54 14.82 -27.16 -14.42
C ALA A 54 14.87 -25.79 -15.11
N GLU A 55 14.40 -25.70 -16.36
CA GLU A 55 14.26 -24.43 -17.10
C GLU A 55 13.36 -23.44 -16.34
N LYS A 56 12.24 -23.92 -15.76
CA LYS A 56 11.34 -23.08 -14.95
C LYS A 56 11.94 -22.70 -13.58
N LYS A 57 12.96 -23.41 -13.11
CA LYS A 57 13.74 -23.06 -11.92
C LYS A 57 14.82 -22.03 -12.26
N GLU A 58 15.48 -22.14 -13.40
CA GLU A 58 16.47 -21.16 -13.88
C GLU A 58 15.84 -19.79 -14.19
N VAL A 59 14.62 -19.76 -14.73
CA VAL A 59 13.89 -18.51 -15.01
C VAL A 59 13.30 -17.87 -13.74
N ARG A 60 13.18 -18.61 -12.63
CA ARG A 60 12.76 -18.01 -11.36
C ARG A 60 13.95 -17.31 -10.72
N SER A 61 13.90 -15.98 -10.68
CA SER A 61 14.77 -15.15 -9.82
C SER A 61 14.89 -15.78 -8.43
N PRO A 62 16.08 -15.78 -7.80
CA PRO A 62 16.29 -16.40 -6.51
C PRO A 62 15.26 -15.87 -5.52
N ARG A 63 14.41 -16.77 -5.02
CA ARG A 63 13.35 -16.42 -4.08
C ARG A 63 14.02 -16.21 -2.72
N MET A 64 14.16 -14.94 -2.35
CA MET A 64 14.80 -14.50 -1.12
C MET A 64 14.27 -15.29 0.10
N PRO A 65 15.16 -15.77 1.00
CA PRO A 65 14.74 -16.22 2.33
C PRO A 65 13.97 -15.08 3.02
N LYS A 66 12.87 -15.40 3.72
CA LYS A 66 12.04 -14.40 4.43
C LYS A 66 12.82 -13.55 5.45
N GLY A 67 14.04 -13.95 5.84
CA GLY A 67 14.88 -13.26 6.82
C GLY A 67 15.62 -12.04 6.30
N ASP A 68 15.90 -11.94 4.99
CA ASP A 68 16.78 -10.89 4.44
C ASP A 68 16.06 -9.66 3.90
N ARG A 69 14.72 -9.64 3.95
CA ARG A 69 13.93 -8.46 3.58
C ARG A 69 13.99 -7.43 4.71
N PRO A 70 14.20 -6.15 4.40
CA PRO A 70 14.14 -5.09 5.39
C PRO A 70 12.78 -5.12 6.10
N ARG A 71 12.82 -5.03 7.44
CA ARG A 71 11.61 -5.00 8.28
C ARG A 71 11.10 -3.57 8.35
N GLY A 72 9.86 -3.35 7.91
CA GLY A 72 9.20 -2.05 7.96
C GLY A 72 8.86 -1.51 6.58
N GLU A 73 8.59 -0.21 6.54
CA GLU A 73 8.38 0.52 5.30
C GLU A 73 9.73 0.78 4.60
N ILE A 74 9.72 0.92 3.28
CA ILE A 74 10.93 1.09 2.48
C ILE A 74 10.80 2.34 1.59
N VAL A 75 11.92 3.03 1.40
CA VAL A 75 12.08 4.09 0.42
C VAL A 75 13.04 3.59 -0.64
N ALA A 76 12.62 3.62 -1.90
CA ALA A 76 13.36 3.02 -3.01
C ALA A 76 13.65 4.07 -4.09
N GLY A 77 14.85 4.02 -4.67
CA GLY A 77 15.28 4.95 -5.73
C GLY A 77 16.27 5.99 -5.23
N ARG A 78 17.18 6.42 -6.11
CA ARG A 78 18.34 7.28 -5.75
C ARG A 78 17.92 8.60 -5.12
N ASN A 79 16.98 9.32 -5.75
CA ASN A 79 16.50 10.61 -5.24
C ASN A 79 15.71 10.45 -3.93
N ALA A 80 14.80 9.48 -3.88
CA ALA A 80 13.93 9.31 -2.71
C ALA A 80 14.74 8.94 -1.46
N VAL A 81 15.74 8.07 -1.62
CA VAL A 81 16.66 7.68 -0.54
C VAL A 81 17.52 8.87 -0.10
N LEU A 82 18.13 9.60 -1.04
CA LEU A 82 18.96 10.76 -0.71
C LEU A 82 18.17 11.80 0.09
N GLU A 83 16.97 12.14 -0.38
CA GLU A 83 16.12 13.12 0.29
C GLU A 83 15.68 12.64 1.67
N ALA A 84 15.33 11.37 1.84
CA ALA A 84 14.99 10.82 3.15
C ALA A 84 16.18 10.86 4.14
N LEU A 85 17.40 10.63 3.65
CA LEU A 85 18.61 10.73 4.47
C LEU A 85 18.92 12.19 4.86
N ARG A 86 18.73 13.16 3.95
CA ARG A 86 18.92 14.60 4.25
C ARG A 86 17.95 15.09 5.31
N GLU A 87 16.70 14.64 5.25
CA GLU A 87 15.65 14.95 6.24
C GLU A 87 15.81 14.16 7.55
N SER A 88 16.87 13.35 7.69
CA SER A 88 17.12 12.50 8.86
C SER A 88 15.92 11.62 9.23
N VAL A 89 15.22 11.09 8.23
CA VAL A 89 14.10 10.17 8.44
C VAL A 89 14.61 8.96 9.23
N PRO A 90 13.97 8.57 10.35
CA PRO A 90 14.44 7.46 11.17
C PRO A 90 14.53 6.16 10.36
N ALA A 91 15.76 5.69 10.11
CA ALA A 91 16.04 4.50 9.31
C ALA A 91 16.70 3.38 10.12
N THR A 92 16.61 2.15 9.61
CA THR A 92 17.21 0.95 10.21
C THR A 92 18.47 0.49 9.46
N GLU A 93 18.42 0.46 8.13
CA GLU A 93 19.54 0.06 7.28
C GLU A 93 19.44 0.72 5.89
N LEU A 94 20.58 0.88 5.22
CA LEU A 94 20.68 1.24 3.82
C LEU A 94 21.12 0.01 3.01
N LEU A 95 20.29 -0.47 2.11
CA LEU A 95 20.64 -1.54 1.17
C LEU A 95 21.16 -0.95 -0.13
N VAL A 96 22.28 -1.48 -0.60
CA VAL A 96 22.93 -1.06 -1.84
C VAL A 96 23.21 -2.28 -2.72
N ALA A 97 22.82 -2.20 -3.99
CA ALA A 97 23.13 -3.24 -4.96
C ALA A 97 24.63 -3.27 -5.23
N ARG A 98 25.22 -4.47 -5.25
CA ARG A 98 26.61 -4.67 -5.70
C ARG A 98 26.78 -4.13 -7.12
N SER A 99 27.91 -3.47 -7.35
CA SER A 99 28.26 -2.86 -8.63
C SER A 99 27.24 -1.83 -9.13
N ILE A 100 26.58 -1.11 -8.22
CA ILE A 100 25.78 0.06 -8.58
C ILE A 100 26.68 1.16 -9.15
N ASP A 101 26.21 1.84 -10.20
CA ASP A 101 26.87 3.06 -10.67
C ASP A 101 26.78 4.14 -9.58
N VAL A 102 27.94 4.53 -9.05
CA VAL A 102 28.04 5.56 -8.01
C VAL A 102 28.02 6.93 -8.69
N ASP A 103 26.82 7.49 -8.81
CA ASP A 103 26.64 8.91 -9.12
C ASP A 103 26.72 9.76 -7.83
N ASP A 104 26.72 11.08 -7.97
CA ASP A 104 26.81 12.03 -6.85
C ASP A 104 25.75 11.75 -5.76
N ARG A 105 24.55 11.31 -6.17
CA ARG A 105 23.43 11.05 -5.25
C ARG A 105 23.66 9.80 -4.42
N VAL A 106 24.16 8.73 -5.04
CA VAL A 106 24.54 7.49 -4.35
C VAL A 106 25.71 7.76 -3.41
N ALA A 107 26.74 8.48 -3.88
CA ALA A 107 27.90 8.85 -3.06
C ALA A 107 27.50 9.67 -1.83
N GLU A 108 26.62 10.66 -2.00
CA GLU A 108 26.10 11.47 -0.89
C GLU A 108 25.23 10.64 0.06
N SER A 109 24.37 9.75 -0.47
CA SER A 109 23.55 8.83 0.34
C SER A 109 24.41 7.94 1.23
N LEU A 110 25.50 7.38 0.69
CA LEU A 110 26.46 6.56 1.47
C LEU A 110 27.13 7.37 2.58
N LYS A 111 27.54 8.62 2.28
CA LYS A 111 28.14 9.53 3.28
C LYS A 111 27.16 9.86 4.40
N LEU A 112 25.92 10.21 4.06
CA LEU A 112 24.87 10.52 5.03
C LEU A 112 24.52 9.32 5.88
N ALA A 113 24.40 8.13 5.28
CA ALA A 113 24.15 6.89 6.02
C ALA A 113 25.27 6.60 7.02
N LEU A 114 26.53 6.78 6.63
CA LEU A 114 27.67 6.63 7.54
C LEU A 114 27.63 7.67 8.68
N HIS A 115 27.33 8.94 8.37
CA HIS A 115 27.22 10.00 9.37
C HIS A 115 26.09 9.75 10.38
N LEU A 116 24.96 9.21 9.92
CA LEU A 116 23.82 8.82 10.75
C LEU A 116 24.03 7.49 11.49
N GLY A 117 25.18 6.82 11.30
CA GLY A 117 25.49 5.52 11.91
C GLY A 117 24.60 4.37 11.42
N LEU A 118 24.05 4.48 10.21
CA LEU A 118 23.20 3.45 9.62
C LEU A 118 24.06 2.30 9.06
N PRO A 119 23.73 1.03 9.38
CA PRO A 119 24.31 -0.12 8.70
C PRO A 119 24.08 -0.05 7.19
N ILE A 120 25.16 -0.16 6.41
CA ILE A 120 25.10 -0.24 4.95
C ILE A 120 25.29 -1.71 4.57
N ARG A 121 24.27 -2.29 3.93
CA ARG A 121 24.28 -3.69 3.52
C ARG A 121 24.33 -3.81 2.01
N GLU A 122 25.35 -4.50 1.52
CA GLU A 122 25.47 -4.82 0.10
C GLU A 122 24.70 -6.10 -0.24
N ALA A 123 23.87 -6.05 -1.28
CA ALA A 123 23.04 -7.15 -1.74
C ALA A 123 23.18 -7.35 -3.26
N HIS A 124 22.84 -8.54 -3.78
CA HIS A 124 22.81 -8.73 -5.23
C HIS A 124 21.71 -7.86 -5.86
N ARG A 125 21.96 -7.34 -7.07
CA ARG A 125 21.01 -6.46 -7.78
C ARG A 125 19.61 -7.07 -7.91
N ALA A 126 19.52 -8.37 -8.21
CA ALA A 126 18.26 -9.10 -8.29
C ALA A 126 17.48 -9.13 -6.96
N GLU A 127 18.17 -9.07 -5.82
CA GLU A 127 17.54 -9.01 -4.49
C GLU A 127 16.94 -7.63 -4.25
N VAL A 128 17.69 -6.57 -4.55
CA VAL A 128 17.24 -5.18 -4.40
C VAL A 128 16.06 -4.88 -5.33
N GLU A 129 16.14 -5.29 -6.59
CA GLU A 129 15.03 -5.17 -7.55
C GLU A 129 13.84 -6.07 -7.19
N GLY A 130 14.11 -7.22 -6.56
CA GLY A 130 13.07 -8.11 -6.03
C GLY A 130 12.31 -7.55 -4.82
N ILE A 131 12.90 -6.60 -4.08
CA ILE A 131 12.22 -5.86 -3.01
C ILE A 131 11.39 -4.72 -3.60
N SER A 132 12.01 -3.89 -4.45
CA SER A 132 11.32 -2.81 -5.17
C SER A 132 11.87 -2.67 -6.59
N PRO A 133 11.03 -2.85 -7.62
CA PRO A 133 11.44 -2.70 -9.03
C PRO A 133 12.00 -1.30 -9.35
N ASN A 134 11.54 -0.27 -8.61
CA ASN A 134 11.94 1.13 -8.82
C ASN A 134 13.12 1.55 -7.93
N SER A 135 13.81 0.60 -7.29
CA SER A 135 14.92 0.86 -6.37
C SER A 135 16.13 1.53 -7.02
N GLN A 136 16.36 1.34 -8.32
CA GLN A 136 17.54 1.85 -9.01
C GLN A 136 18.87 1.45 -8.32
N GLY A 137 18.86 0.31 -7.63
CA GLY A 137 19.99 -0.24 -6.89
C GLY A 137 20.15 0.25 -5.45
N ILE A 138 19.27 1.09 -4.92
CA ILE A 138 19.37 1.59 -3.53
C ILE A 138 18.01 1.60 -2.83
N ILE A 139 17.99 1.15 -1.58
CA ILE A 139 16.78 1.11 -0.74
C ILE A 139 17.15 1.53 0.67
N LEU A 140 16.39 2.46 1.23
CA LEU A 140 16.44 2.81 2.65
C LEU A 140 15.30 2.10 3.37
N ALA A 141 15.64 1.29 4.37
CA ALA A 141 14.66 0.70 5.27
C ALA A 141 14.35 1.70 6.38
N ILE A 142 13.09 2.13 6.50
CA ILE A 142 12.68 3.10 7.52
C ILE A 142 12.11 2.40 8.76
N LYS A 143 12.37 2.98 9.93
CA LYS A 143 11.78 2.50 11.18
C LYS A 143 10.26 2.67 11.11
N PRO A 144 9.48 1.67 11.54
CA PRO A 144 8.04 1.85 11.69
C PRO A 144 7.76 3.05 12.60
N PHE A 145 6.85 3.92 12.17
CA PHE A 145 6.46 5.06 12.99
C PHE A 145 5.77 4.56 14.27
N GLN A 146 6.17 5.11 15.41
CA GLN A 146 5.56 4.78 16.70
C GLN A 146 4.48 5.81 17.01
N TYR A 147 3.23 5.37 16.93
CA TYR A 147 2.09 6.18 17.31
C TYR A 147 1.91 6.16 18.83
N SER A 148 1.55 7.32 19.39
CA SER A 148 1.10 7.47 20.76
C SER A 148 -0.37 7.11 20.90
N SER A 149 -0.83 6.93 22.14
CA SER A 149 -2.26 6.89 22.45
C SER A 149 -2.83 8.30 22.62
N PHE A 150 -4.15 8.43 22.55
CA PHE A 150 -4.81 9.71 22.85
C PHE A 150 -4.57 10.13 24.30
N GLU A 151 -4.61 9.16 25.21
CA GLU A 151 -4.40 9.32 26.63
C GLU A 151 -2.99 9.86 26.93
N GLU A 152 -1.95 9.31 26.29
CA GLU A 152 -0.58 9.81 26.41
C GLU A 152 -0.42 11.28 25.97
N ILE A 153 -1.13 11.69 24.91
CA ILE A 153 -1.13 13.08 24.45
C ILE A 153 -1.77 13.99 25.50
N MET A 154 -2.91 13.57 26.04
CA MET A 154 -3.64 14.33 27.06
C MET A 154 -2.83 14.48 28.35
N GLU A 155 -2.14 13.43 28.80
CA GLU A 155 -1.29 13.47 30.00
C GLU A 155 -0.10 14.43 29.87
N ARG A 156 0.45 14.57 28.66
CA ARG A 156 1.62 15.44 28.38
C ARG A 156 1.22 16.88 28.03
N ALA A 157 -0.06 17.13 27.80
CA ALA A 157 -0.54 18.40 27.32
C ALA A 157 -0.33 19.51 28.37
N LYS A 158 0.26 20.64 27.95
CA LYS A 158 0.35 21.85 28.79
C LYS A 158 -0.90 22.70 28.58
N HIS A 159 -1.47 23.25 29.65
CA HIS A 159 -2.68 24.06 29.56
C HIS A 159 -2.38 25.55 29.30
N PRO A 160 -3.20 26.23 28.46
CA PRO A 160 -4.27 25.68 27.63
C PRO A 160 -3.70 24.83 26.48
N SER A 161 -4.25 23.63 26.29
CA SER A 161 -3.71 22.65 25.34
C SER A 161 -4.40 22.75 23.99
N LEU A 162 -3.63 22.70 22.91
CA LEU A 162 -4.14 22.60 21.55
C LEU A 162 -3.92 21.18 21.03
N ILE A 163 -4.97 20.51 20.54
CA ILE A 163 -4.87 19.24 19.82
C ILE A 163 -5.45 19.41 18.42
N VAL A 164 -4.79 18.85 17.42
CA VAL A 164 -5.27 18.86 16.03
C VAL A 164 -5.71 17.45 15.65
N ALA A 165 -6.96 17.27 15.26
CA ALA A 165 -7.48 16.00 14.78
C ALA A 165 -7.75 16.03 13.29
N LEU A 166 -7.50 14.92 12.61
CA LEU A 166 -7.64 14.78 11.17
C LEU A 166 -8.79 13.82 10.85
N ASP A 167 -9.75 14.30 10.07
CA ASP A 167 -10.87 13.50 9.58
C ASP A 167 -10.74 13.31 8.06
N GLY A 168 -10.25 12.14 7.64
CA GLY A 168 -10.22 11.77 6.23
C GLY A 168 -9.07 12.40 5.42
N VAL A 169 -8.02 12.90 6.07
CA VAL A 169 -6.80 13.39 5.37
C VAL A 169 -6.02 12.20 4.83
N THR A 170 -6.02 12.01 3.50
CA THR A 170 -5.43 10.84 2.83
C THR A 170 -4.09 11.09 2.16
N ASP A 171 -3.73 12.34 1.84
CA ASP A 171 -2.42 12.67 1.25
C ASP A 171 -1.34 12.77 2.35
N PRO A 172 -0.26 11.95 2.28
CA PRO A 172 0.90 12.08 3.16
C PRO A 172 1.53 13.47 3.19
N ARG A 173 1.50 14.22 2.08
CA ARG A 173 2.04 15.59 2.05
C ARG A 173 1.22 16.54 2.92
N ASN A 174 -0.11 16.47 2.82
CA ASN A 174 -1.01 17.27 3.64
C ASN A 174 -0.89 16.87 5.12
N LEU A 175 -0.80 15.57 5.42
CA LEU A 175 -0.53 15.09 6.77
C LEU A 175 0.74 15.73 7.35
N GLY A 176 1.85 15.67 6.62
CA GLY A 176 3.11 16.28 7.05
C GLY A 176 3.02 17.80 7.23
N ALA A 177 2.35 18.51 6.32
CA ALA A 177 2.15 19.95 6.43
C ALA A 177 1.34 20.32 7.68
N ILE A 178 0.27 19.57 7.97
CA ILE A 178 -0.54 19.80 9.17
C ILE A 178 0.26 19.52 10.44
N ILE A 179 1.07 18.45 10.48
CA ILE A 179 1.95 18.16 11.61
C ILE A 179 2.98 19.28 11.83
N ARG A 180 3.56 19.80 10.74
CA ARG A 180 4.49 20.92 10.79
C ARG A 180 3.83 22.16 11.39
N SER A 181 2.63 22.50 10.92
CA SER A 181 1.84 23.62 11.45
C SER A 181 1.47 23.40 12.91
N ALA A 182 0.93 22.23 13.27
CA ALA A 182 0.57 21.88 14.64
C ALA A 182 1.77 22.02 15.60
N ALA A 183 2.95 21.53 15.20
CA ALA A 183 4.17 21.71 15.99
C ALA A 183 4.59 23.18 16.11
N ALA A 184 4.44 23.98 15.04
CA ALA A 184 4.75 25.42 15.06
C ALA A 184 3.82 26.21 15.99
N PHE A 185 2.54 25.83 16.06
CA PHE A 185 1.56 26.41 16.98
C PHE A 185 1.65 25.86 18.41
N GLY A 186 2.58 24.93 18.69
CA GLY A 186 2.74 24.36 20.03
C GLY A 186 1.61 23.42 20.44
N ALA A 187 0.98 22.74 19.47
CA ALA A 187 0.00 21.70 19.78
C ALA A 187 0.61 20.61 20.67
N ALA A 188 -0.20 20.04 21.56
CA ALA A 188 0.15 18.91 22.40
C ALA A 188 0.30 17.62 21.58
N GLY A 189 -0.45 17.50 20.47
CA GLY A 189 -0.34 16.36 19.57
C GLY A 189 -1.31 16.43 18.40
N VAL A 190 -1.14 15.47 17.48
CA VAL A 190 -2.02 15.26 16.32
C VAL A 190 -2.73 13.93 16.45
N ILE A 191 -4.04 13.91 16.21
CA ILE A 191 -4.86 12.70 16.21
C ILE A 191 -5.27 12.40 14.77
N MET A 192 -5.18 11.15 14.35
CA MET A 192 -5.62 10.69 13.04
C MET A 192 -6.34 9.35 13.15
N THR A 193 -7.16 9.01 12.17
CA THR A 193 -7.83 7.71 12.15
C THR A 193 -6.92 6.61 11.60
N GLU A 194 -7.07 5.37 12.07
CA GLU A 194 -6.35 4.21 11.51
C GLU A 194 -6.75 3.91 10.06
N ARG A 195 -8.02 4.18 9.73
CA ARG A 195 -8.61 3.92 8.40
C ARG A 195 -8.94 5.23 7.72
N ARG A 196 -8.89 5.21 6.38
CA ARG A 196 -9.21 6.38 5.53
C ARG A 196 -8.35 7.60 5.87
N ALA A 197 -7.11 7.37 6.27
CA ALA A 197 -6.13 8.41 6.55
C ALA A 197 -4.81 8.10 5.84
N ALA A 198 -3.98 9.12 5.66
CA ALA A 198 -2.60 9.00 5.25
C ALA A 198 -1.82 8.15 6.26
N THR A 199 -0.69 7.59 5.86
CA THR A 199 0.26 6.92 6.76
C THR A 199 1.51 7.78 6.90
N MET A 200 2.25 7.59 7.99
CA MET A 200 3.50 8.30 8.24
C MET A 200 4.65 7.75 7.37
N THR A 201 4.52 7.96 6.07
CA THR A 201 5.51 7.57 5.05
C THR A 201 6.67 8.55 4.99
N ALA A 202 7.73 8.23 4.24
CA ALA A 202 8.84 9.16 4.02
C ALA A 202 8.40 10.52 3.43
N SER A 203 7.35 10.54 2.61
CA SER A 203 6.80 11.79 2.07
C SER A 203 6.12 12.65 3.14
N ALA A 204 5.45 12.03 4.11
CA ALA A 204 4.86 12.74 5.25
C ALA A 204 5.95 13.28 6.18
N TRP A 205 6.97 12.46 6.47
CA TRP A 205 8.15 12.89 7.21
C TRP A 205 8.82 14.12 6.59
N LYS A 206 9.09 14.09 5.28
CA LYS A 206 9.65 15.22 4.55
C LYS A 206 8.79 16.47 4.66
N SER A 207 7.49 16.35 4.37
CA SER A 207 6.56 17.47 4.45
C SER A 207 6.45 18.06 5.87
N SER A 208 6.66 17.22 6.90
CA SER A 208 6.68 17.64 8.31
C SER A 208 7.91 18.47 8.71
N ALA A 209 8.98 18.50 7.90
CA ALA A 209 10.25 19.18 8.22
C ALA A 209 10.78 18.82 9.62
N GLY A 210 10.78 17.52 9.95
CA GLY A 210 11.24 16.99 11.24
C GLY A 210 10.25 17.15 12.41
N ALA A 211 9.10 17.82 12.23
CA ALA A 211 8.11 17.99 13.29
C ALA A 211 7.55 16.65 13.79
N ALA A 212 7.44 15.63 12.92
CA ALA A 212 6.97 14.31 13.29
C ALA A 212 7.87 13.56 14.29
N ALA A 213 9.13 14.00 14.52
CA ALA A 213 10.02 13.41 15.53
C ALA A 213 9.73 13.89 16.97
N ARG A 214 9.07 15.04 17.11
CA ARG A 214 8.93 15.74 18.41
C ARG A 214 7.48 15.93 18.84
N LEU A 215 6.55 15.97 17.89
CA LEU A 215 5.12 16.10 18.17
C LEU A 215 4.50 14.69 18.28
N PRO A 216 3.88 14.32 19.42
CA PRO A 216 3.13 13.08 19.54
C PRO A 216 2.02 12.99 18.49
N ILE A 217 1.92 11.83 17.83
CA ILE A 217 0.87 11.54 16.85
C ILE A 217 0.14 10.28 17.29
N ALA A 218 -1.17 10.36 17.48
CA ALA A 218 -2.01 9.25 17.88
C ALA A 218 -2.87 8.74 16.74
N GLN A 219 -2.99 7.42 16.65
CA GLN A 219 -3.94 6.74 15.78
C GLN A 219 -5.14 6.24 16.60
N VAL A 220 -6.34 6.62 16.17
CA VAL A 220 -7.60 6.21 16.80
C VAL A 220 -8.47 5.43 15.82
N THR A 221 -9.19 4.45 16.36
CA THR A 221 -10.14 3.64 15.56
C THR A 221 -11.39 4.44 15.19
N ASN A 222 -11.85 5.31 16.09
CA ASN A 222 -13.08 6.08 15.92
C ASN A 222 -12.89 7.51 16.45
N LEU A 223 -12.87 8.46 15.51
CA LEU A 223 -12.70 9.87 15.83
C LEU A 223 -13.87 10.43 16.67
N ALA A 224 -15.12 10.09 16.35
CA ALA A 224 -16.29 10.56 17.09
C ALA A 224 -16.26 10.17 18.57
N ARG A 225 -15.78 8.96 18.88
CA ARG A 225 -15.57 8.53 20.28
C ARG A 225 -14.45 9.31 20.96
N THR A 226 -13.40 9.66 20.21
CA THR A 226 -12.27 10.44 20.72
C THR A 226 -12.70 11.88 21.02
N ILE A 227 -13.57 12.45 20.19
CA ILE A 227 -14.20 13.76 20.43
C ILE A 227 -15.00 13.74 21.74
N ASP A 228 -15.83 12.73 21.96
CA ASP A 228 -16.58 12.58 23.22
C ASP A 228 -15.64 12.48 24.45
N ALA A 229 -14.49 11.83 24.30
CA ALA A 229 -13.49 11.75 25.36
C ALA A 229 -12.78 13.09 25.60
N ALA A 230 -12.42 13.82 24.55
CA ALA A 230 -11.82 15.14 24.64
C ALA A 230 -12.76 16.15 25.33
N LYS A 231 -14.05 16.14 24.99
CA LYS A 231 -15.05 16.98 25.67
C LYS A 231 -15.18 16.65 27.15
N LYS A 232 -15.18 15.37 27.52
CA LYS A 232 -15.19 14.95 28.93
C LYS A 232 -13.95 15.42 29.70
N ALA A 233 -12.83 15.60 29.01
CA ALA A 233 -11.61 16.16 29.56
C ALA A 233 -11.60 17.71 29.58
N GLY A 234 -12.71 18.36 29.25
CA GLY A 234 -12.86 19.81 29.27
C GLY A 234 -12.29 20.53 28.05
N MET A 235 -12.07 19.83 26.94
CA MET A 235 -11.67 20.46 25.69
C MET A 235 -12.88 20.99 24.92
N PHE A 236 -12.76 22.20 24.40
CA PHE A 236 -13.69 22.77 23.43
C PHE A 236 -13.35 22.25 22.04
N VAL A 237 -14.32 21.70 21.31
CA VAL A 237 -14.09 21.03 20.03
C VAL A 237 -14.62 21.87 18.87
N VAL A 238 -13.72 22.29 18.00
CA VAL A 238 -14.01 23.10 16.82
C VAL A 238 -13.73 22.31 15.56
N GLY A 239 -14.74 22.15 14.71
CA GLY A 239 -14.58 21.61 13.36
C GLY A 239 -14.30 22.72 12.34
N LEU A 240 -13.36 22.50 11.44
CA LEU A 240 -13.15 23.36 10.27
C LEU A 240 -13.89 22.79 9.06
N ASP A 241 -14.81 23.58 8.51
CA ASP A 241 -15.58 23.23 7.33
C ASP A 241 -15.88 24.47 6.48
N GLY A 242 -15.56 24.41 5.18
CA GLY A 242 -15.76 25.53 4.26
C GLY A 242 -17.23 25.85 4.00
N GLU A 243 -18.13 24.88 4.23
CA GLU A 243 -19.58 25.04 4.05
C GLU A 243 -20.30 25.56 5.32
N SER A 244 -19.58 25.92 6.38
CA SER A 244 -20.21 26.43 7.61
C SER A 244 -20.64 27.89 7.49
N ASP A 245 -21.82 28.18 8.02
CA ASP A 245 -22.38 29.54 8.12
C ASP A 245 -21.63 30.42 9.15
N GLU A 246 -21.00 29.81 10.17
CA GLU A 246 -20.26 30.55 11.20
C GLU A 246 -18.82 30.81 10.78
N MET A 247 -18.42 32.08 10.72
CA MET A 247 -17.06 32.45 10.32
C MET A 247 -16.10 32.45 11.52
N ILE A 248 -14.85 32.06 11.27
CA ILE A 248 -13.77 32.13 12.29
C ILE A 248 -13.63 33.53 12.93
N SER A 249 -13.93 34.60 12.19
CA SER A 249 -13.87 35.99 12.68
C SER A 249 -14.95 36.33 13.71
N GLU A 250 -16.04 35.57 13.74
CA GLU A 250 -17.19 35.81 14.62
C GLU A 250 -17.10 35.00 15.92
N MET A 251 -16.14 34.07 15.98
CA MET A 251 -15.91 33.20 17.12
C MET A 251 -15.40 34.00 18.34
N LYS A 252 -16.09 33.86 19.48
CA LYS A 252 -15.78 34.57 20.73
C LYS A 252 -15.11 33.72 21.81
N VAL A 253 -14.18 32.81 21.53
CA VAL A 253 -13.39 32.15 22.61
C VAL A 253 -12.05 31.63 22.08
N ALA A 254 -10.98 31.73 22.90
CA ALA A 254 -9.84 30.79 22.83
C ALA A 254 -8.94 30.77 24.10
N THR A 255 -9.49 30.85 25.32
CA THR A 255 -8.67 30.63 26.54
C THR A 255 -8.76 29.20 27.09
N GLU A 256 -9.73 28.41 26.62
CA GLU A 256 -9.94 27.03 27.02
C GLU A 256 -9.04 26.06 26.23
N PRO A 257 -8.76 24.84 26.74
CA PRO A 257 -8.18 23.76 25.95
C PRO A 257 -8.98 23.51 24.68
N LEU A 258 -8.31 23.47 23.52
CA LEU A 258 -8.94 23.44 22.21
C LEU A 258 -8.57 22.18 21.42
N MET A 259 -9.56 21.52 20.85
CA MET A 259 -9.39 20.47 19.86
C MET A 259 -9.91 20.98 18.51
N VAL A 260 -9.01 21.16 17.54
CA VAL A 260 -9.36 21.60 16.18
C VAL A 260 -9.43 20.38 15.27
N ILE A 261 -10.52 20.20 14.55
CA ILE A 261 -10.70 19.09 13.61
C ILE A 261 -10.61 19.60 12.18
N VAL A 262 -9.67 19.04 11.41
CA VAL A 262 -9.45 19.35 10.01
C VAL A 262 -10.01 18.23 9.15
N GLY A 263 -10.94 18.57 8.26
CA GLY A 263 -11.56 17.64 7.33
C GLY A 263 -10.71 17.36 6.08
N SER A 264 -11.21 16.46 5.24
CA SER A 264 -10.64 16.21 3.92
C SER A 264 -10.92 17.38 2.97
N GLU A 265 -10.00 17.69 2.05
CA GLU A 265 -10.17 18.80 1.08
C GLU A 265 -11.46 18.67 0.25
N GLY A 266 -11.87 17.45 -0.08
CA GLY A 266 -13.05 17.21 -0.94
C GLY A 266 -14.36 17.09 -0.19
N LYS A 267 -14.43 16.22 0.83
CA LYS A 267 -15.70 15.92 1.53
C LYS A 267 -15.90 16.76 2.79
N GLY A 268 -14.92 17.57 3.17
CA GLY A 268 -14.88 18.23 4.46
C GLY A 268 -14.85 17.22 5.60
N LEU A 269 -15.52 17.57 6.70
CA LEU A 269 -15.72 16.71 7.87
C LEU A 269 -16.79 15.65 7.62
N ALA A 270 -16.63 14.45 8.21
CA ALA A 270 -17.68 13.45 8.19
C ALA A 270 -18.90 13.91 9.02
N ARG A 271 -20.11 13.49 8.63
CA ARG A 271 -21.36 13.90 9.29
C ARG A 271 -21.33 13.71 10.81
N LEU A 272 -20.91 12.54 11.28
CA LEU A 272 -20.81 12.23 12.71
C LEU A 272 -19.76 13.09 13.43
N THR A 273 -18.69 13.48 12.75
CA THR A 273 -17.67 14.39 13.27
C THR A 273 -18.28 15.79 13.44
N LYS A 274 -18.98 16.30 12.41
CA LYS A 274 -19.68 17.60 12.46
C LYS A 274 -20.70 17.66 13.59
N GLU A 275 -21.57 16.66 13.71
CA GLU A 275 -22.60 16.55 14.77
C GLU A 275 -22.01 16.52 16.18
N LYS A 276 -20.74 16.11 16.31
CA LYS A 276 -20.03 15.98 17.59
C LYS A 276 -19.16 17.18 17.91
N CYS A 277 -18.92 18.12 17.01
CA CYS A 277 -18.22 19.36 17.34
C CYS A 277 -19.09 20.23 18.27
N ASP A 278 -18.48 21.04 19.13
CA ASP A 278 -19.20 22.10 19.86
C ASP A 278 -19.53 23.26 18.93
N LEU A 279 -18.63 23.51 17.98
CA LEU A 279 -18.75 24.55 16.98
C LEU A 279 -18.15 24.08 15.65
N VAL A 280 -18.76 24.44 14.53
CA VAL A 280 -18.18 24.23 13.19
C VAL A 280 -18.01 25.58 12.54
N ILE A 281 -16.79 25.92 12.13
CA ILE A 281 -16.48 27.24 11.56
C ILE A 281 -15.90 27.12 10.15
N SER A 282 -16.12 28.16 9.36
CA SER A 282 -15.51 28.36 8.06
C SER A 282 -14.41 29.42 8.11
N ILE A 283 -13.39 29.21 7.28
CA ILE A 283 -12.35 30.21 7.04
C ILE A 283 -12.71 30.93 5.75
N PRO A 284 -12.93 32.26 5.77
CA PRO A 284 -13.28 32.99 4.56
C PRO A 284 -12.09 32.97 3.58
N ILE A 285 -12.33 32.43 2.38
CA ILE A 285 -11.34 32.42 1.29
C ILE A 285 -11.73 33.54 0.33
N SER A 286 -10.87 34.56 0.24
CA SER A 286 -11.16 35.80 -0.51
C SER A 286 -11.16 35.65 -2.04
N ALA A 287 -10.81 34.49 -2.59
CA ALA A 287 -10.97 34.17 -4.00
C ALA A 287 -10.95 32.65 -4.20
N SER A 288 -11.90 32.13 -5.00
CA SER A 288 -11.82 30.77 -5.55
C SER A 288 -10.49 30.61 -6.27
N THR A 289 -9.65 29.70 -5.79
CA THR A 289 -8.47 29.24 -6.54
C THR A 289 -8.91 28.29 -7.64
#